data_AF-A0AAV7UIL2-F1
#
_entry.id   AF-A0AAV7UIL2-F1
#
_cell.length_a   1.000
_cell.length_b   1.000
_cell.length_c   1.000
_cell.angle_alpha   90.00
_cell.angle_beta   90.00
_cell.angle_gamma   90.00
#
_symmetry.space_group_name_H-M   'P 1'
#
loop_
_entity.id
_entity.type
_entity.pdbx_description
1 polymer ?
#
loop_
_entity_poly.entity_id
_entity_poly.type
_entity_poly.pdbx_seq_one_letter_code
_entity_poly.pdbx_strand_id
1 'polypeptide(L)'
;MVPRAPGLASMIPLAVKEQIWCIEFINMFSLLEIQVEGLDLTTVDKKEEERRERNRVRKERNFDNWLDAFRIMACIIVEKCSHCAKDLWLYESKIHQAQRQFTGDAWLEYDKGFRLKMQAHPDMEWDEEDVAGYMHKMMIAREAKSWASKDEQPFRRSYQKGRNEKVKPFYKRQQYTQWKGPKAGTATTAVCFKYDKDECTWGAACKFRLMCSTCGGDIPQQNANGGE
;
A
#
# COMPACT_ATOMS: atom_id res chain seq x y z
N MET A 1 -2.72 -37.87 -10.00
CA MET A 1 -2.31 -36.46 -9.93
C MET A 1 -2.96 -35.85 -8.70
N VAL A 2 -2.17 -35.35 -7.75
CA VAL A 2 -2.70 -34.67 -6.55
C VAL A 2 -3.17 -33.27 -6.98
N PRO A 3 -4.41 -32.85 -6.69
CA PRO A 3 -4.85 -31.50 -6.99
C PRO A 3 -3.96 -30.50 -6.23
N ARG A 4 -3.31 -29.61 -6.99
CA ARG A 4 -2.51 -28.52 -6.42
C ARG A 4 -3.44 -27.62 -5.62
N ALA A 5 -3.12 -27.35 -4.37
CA ALA A 5 -3.88 -26.42 -3.54
C ALA A 5 -4.04 -25.08 -4.28
N PRO A 6 -5.19 -24.40 -4.15
CA PRO A 6 -5.37 -23.07 -4.72
C PRO A 6 -4.23 -22.16 -4.26
N GLY A 7 -3.60 -21.43 -5.19
CA GLY A 7 -2.54 -20.49 -4.85
C GLY A 7 -3.07 -19.36 -3.94
N LEU A 8 -2.22 -18.73 -3.14
CA LEU A 8 -2.62 -17.67 -2.19
C LEU A 8 -3.43 -16.53 -2.86
N ALA A 9 -3.16 -16.26 -4.14
CA ALA A 9 -3.83 -15.25 -4.94
C ALA A 9 -5.17 -15.72 -5.56
N SER A 10 -5.54 -17.00 -5.51
CA SER A 10 -6.70 -17.52 -6.25
C SER A 10 -8.05 -17.02 -5.72
N MET A 11 -8.11 -16.66 -4.44
CA MET A 11 -9.31 -16.15 -3.78
C MET A 11 -9.48 -14.64 -3.96
N ILE A 12 -8.48 -13.95 -4.54
CA ILE A 12 -8.53 -12.50 -4.71
C ILE A 12 -9.32 -12.17 -5.99
N PRO A 13 -10.40 -11.35 -5.91
CA PRO A 13 -11.20 -10.96 -7.07
C PRO A 13 -10.34 -10.35 -8.17
N LEU A 14 -10.71 -10.64 -9.43
CA LEU A 14 -9.96 -10.16 -10.59
C LEU A 14 -9.80 -8.62 -10.59
N ALA A 15 -10.83 -7.88 -10.20
CA ALA A 15 -10.75 -6.42 -10.09
C ALA A 15 -9.60 -5.97 -9.17
N VAL A 16 -9.41 -6.61 -8.01
CA VAL A 16 -8.32 -6.28 -7.08
C VAL A 16 -6.96 -6.68 -7.64
N LYS A 17 -6.90 -7.81 -8.38
CA LYS A 17 -5.68 -8.21 -9.08
C LYS A 17 -5.28 -7.18 -10.14
N GLU A 18 -6.24 -6.68 -10.92
CA GLU A 18 -6.01 -5.66 -11.93
C GLU A 18 -5.49 -4.35 -11.30
N GLN A 19 -6.00 -3.95 -10.14
CA GLN A 19 -5.45 -2.81 -9.40
C GLN A 19 -3.98 -3.01 -9.05
N ILE A 20 -3.62 -4.18 -8.53
CA ILE A 20 -2.24 -4.52 -8.18
C ILE A 20 -1.34 -4.54 -9.43
N TRP A 21 -1.80 -5.13 -10.52
CA TRP A 21 -1.05 -5.15 -11.79
C TRP A 21 -0.86 -3.77 -12.40
N CYS A 22 -1.79 -2.84 -12.16
CA CYS A 22 -1.69 -1.45 -12.57
C CYS A 22 -0.89 -0.57 -11.59
N ILE A 23 -0.24 -1.15 -10.58
CA ILE A 23 0.50 -0.43 -9.53
C ILE A 23 -0.40 0.58 -8.79
N GLU A 24 -1.72 0.34 -8.76
CA GLU A 24 -2.61 1.15 -7.94
C GLU A 24 -2.37 0.86 -6.47
N PHE A 25 -2.34 1.91 -5.66
CA PHE A 25 -2.17 1.78 -4.23
C PHE A 25 -3.38 1.06 -3.63
N ILE A 26 -3.11 -0.11 -3.05
CA ILE A 26 -4.04 -0.86 -2.24
C ILE A 26 -3.63 -0.82 -0.76
N ASN A 27 -4.60 -0.84 0.14
CA ASN A 27 -4.29 -1.07 1.55
C ASN A 27 -3.87 -2.53 1.74
N MET A 28 -2.64 -2.79 2.17
CA MET A 28 -2.10 -4.15 2.26
C MET A 28 -3.00 -5.06 3.11
N PHE A 29 -3.48 -4.57 4.26
CA PHE A 29 -4.31 -5.34 5.19
C PHE A 29 -5.69 -5.71 4.63
N SER A 30 -6.21 -5.02 3.60
CA SER A 30 -7.50 -5.40 3.00
C SER A 30 -7.40 -6.71 2.21
N LEU A 31 -6.19 -7.13 1.80
CA LEU A 31 -5.99 -8.44 1.15
C LEU A 31 -6.27 -9.61 2.10
N LEU A 32 -6.00 -9.45 3.39
CA LEU A 32 -6.30 -10.46 4.40
C LEU A 32 -7.80 -10.61 4.67
N GLU A 33 -8.56 -9.52 4.51
CA GLU A 33 -10.01 -9.53 4.67
C GLU A 33 -10.67 -10.37 3.56
N ILE A 34 -10.25 -10.15 2.32
CA ILE A 34 -10.76 -10.86 1.14
C ILE A 34 -10.46 -12.37 1.24
N GLN A 35 -9.27 -12.73 1.70
CA GLN A 35 -8.89 -14.15 1.85
C GLN A 35 -9.74 -14.88 2.90
N VAL A 36 -10.24 -14.18 3.93
CA VAL A 36 -11.16 -14.74 4.92
C VAL A 36 -12.53 -15.01 4.27
N GLU A 37 -13.07 -14.03 3.55
CA GLU A 37 -14.42 -14.11 2.98
C GLU A 37 -14.54 -15.23 1.94
N GLY A 38 -13.47 -15.53 1.21
CA GLY A 38 -13.45 -16.66 0.25
C GLY A 38 -13.41 -18.06 0.87
N LEU A 39 -13.20 -18.21 2.19
CA LEU A 39 -13.05 -19.50 2.88
C LEU A 39 -14.29 -19.91 3.71
N ASP A 40 -15.41 -19.20 3.60
CA ASP A 40 -16.59 -19.46 4.42
C ASP A 40 -17.42 -20.66 3.92
N LEU A 41 -16.99 -21.87 4.31
CA LEU A 41 -17.79 -23.08 4.27
C LEU A 41 -18.36 -23.36 5.68
N THR A 42 -19.64 -23.00 5.84
CA THR A 42 -20.68 -23.60 6.71
C THR A 42 -20.32 -23.91 8.17
N THR A 43 -20.87 -23.14 9.13
CA THR A 43 -21.66 -23.58 10.33
C THR A 43 -21.67 -22.51 11.44
N VAL A 44 -22.81 -22.39 12.12
CA VAL A 44 -23.30 -21.19 12.82
C VAL A 44 -23.05 -21.23 14.35
N ASP A 45 -23.04 -20.03 14.94
CA ASP A 45 -23.11 -19.58 16.35
C ASP A 45 -21.86 -19.59 17.25
N LYS A 46 -21.01 -20.63 17.31
CA LYS A 46 -19.76 -20.56 18.12
C LYS A 46 -18.54 -20.10 17.33
N LYS A 47 -18.52 -20.40 16.03
CA LYS A 47 -17.50 -19.95 15.08
C LYS A 47 -17.55 -18.45 14.80
N GLU A 48 -18.66 -17.77 15.07
CA GLU A 48 -18.79 -16.37 14.65
C GLU A 48 -17.95 -15.42 15.50
N GLU A 49 -17.92 -15.60 16.82
CA GLU A 49 -17.05 -14.82 17.71
C GLU A 49 -15.58 -15.12 17.44
N GLU A 50 -15.22 -16.40 17.28
CA GLU A 50 -13.86 -16.81 16.88
C GLU A 50 -13.49 -16.27 15.48
N ARG A 51 -14.43 -16.18 14.55
CA ARG A 51 -14.24 -15.58 13.22
C ARG A 51 -14.06 -14.08 13.34
N ARG A 52 -14.85 -13.40 14.17
CA ARG A 52 -14.72 -11.96 14.43
C ARG A 52 -13.38 -11.64 15.08
N GLU A 53 -12.95 -12.43 16.06
CA GLU A 53 -11.65 -12.24 16.72
C GLU A 53 -10.49 -12.58 15.78
N ARG A 54 -10.59 -13.67 15.00
CA ARG A 54 -9.60 -14.00 13.96
C ARG A 54 -9.50 -12.91 12.89
N ASN A 55 -10.64 -12.33 12.51
CA ASN A 55 -10.69 -11.21 11.57
C ASN A 55 -10.10 -9.94 12.19
N ARG A 56 -10.34 -9.71 13.48
CA ARG A 56 -9.75 -8.59 14.20
C ARG A 56 -8.23 -8.73 14.26
N VAL A 57 -7.72 -9.89 14.65
CA VAL A 57 -6.28 -10.18 14.70
C VAL A 57 -5.63 -10.00 13.34
N ARG A 58 -6.24 -10.50 12.25
CA ARG A 58 -5.73 -10.31 10.87
C ARG A 58 -5.75 -8.86 10.39
N LYS A 59 -6.55 -8.00 11.01
CA LYS A 59 -6.62 -6.55 10.70
C LYS A 59 -5.65 -5.72 11.53
N GLU A 60 -4.96 -6.32 12.50
CA GLU A 60 -3.98 -5.60 13.30
C GLU A 60 -2.82 -5.13 12.44
N ARG A 61 -2.41 -3.87 12.63
CA ARG A 61 -1.26 -3.27 11.94
C ARG A 61 0.04 -3.76 12.56
N ASN A 62 0.32 -5.05 12.42
CA ASN A 62 1.56 -5.69 12.84
C ASN A 62 2.34 -6.21 11.61
N PHE A 63 3.60 -6.57 11.84
CA PHE A 63 4.49 -7.01 10.76
C PHE A 63 4.06 -8.35 10.16
N ASP A 64 3.62 -9.30 10.99
CA ASP A 64 3.21 -10.64 10.52
C ASP A 64 2.03 -10.56 9.55
N ASN A 65 1.01 -9.77 9.88
CA ASN A 65 -0.13 -9.51 8.99
C ASN A 65 0.30 -8.76 7.73
N TRP A 66 1.20 -7.77 7.85
CA TRP A 66 1.73 -7.09 6.67
C TRP A 66 2.47 -8.05 5.75
N LEU A 67 3.28 -8.96 6.31
CA LEU A 67 4.05 -9.95 5.56
C LEU A 67 3.14 -10.97 4.87
N ASP A 68 2.10 -11.46 5.55
CA ASP A 68 1.11 -12.36 4.95
C ASP A 68 0.36 -11.70 3.80
N ALA A 69 -0.03 -10.44 3.98
CA ALA A 69 -0.68 -9.67 2.94
C ALA A 69 0.27 -9.35 1.76
N PHE A 70 1.53 -9.02 2.06
CA PHE A 70 2.58 -8.80 1.08
C PHE A 70 2.81 -10.05 0.23
N ARG A 71 2.83 -11.25 0.82
CA ARG A 71 2.96 -12.51 0.08
C ARG A 71 1.82 -12.71 -0.92
N ILE A 72 0.58 -12.37 -0.55
CA ILE A 72 -0.56 -12.40 -1.47
C ILE A 72 -0.33 -11.44 -2.64
N MET A 73 0.05 -10.20 -2.34
CA MET A 73 0.35 -9.19 -3.37
C MET A 73 1.49 -9.64 -4.29
N ALA A 74 2.59 -10.13 -3.72
CA ALA A 74 3.74 -10.64 -4.46
C ALA A 74 3.34 -11.80 -5.38
N CYS A 75 2.53 -12.76 -4.89
CA CYS A 75 1.97 -13.81 -5.73
C CYS A 75 1.17 -13.26 -6.91
N ILE A 76 0.35 -12.23 -6.70
CA ILE A 76 -0.41 -11.59 -7.78
C ILE A 76 0.52 -10.92 -8.80
N ILE A 77 1.53 -10.18 -8.34
CA ILE A 77 2.47 -9.49 -9.23
C ILE A 77 3.23 -10.49 -10.11
N VAL A 78 3.74 -11.58 -9.53
CA VAL A 78 4.52 -12.58 -10.28
C VAL A 78 3.66 -13.40 -11.27
N GLU A 79 2.33 -13.38 -11.18
CA GLU A 79 1.44 -13.96 -12.21
C GLU A 79 1.62 -13.25 -13.57
N LYS A 80 2.02 -11.97 -13.58
CA LYS A 80 2.21 -11.15 -14.80
C LYS A 80 3.64 -10.68 -15.01
N CYS A 81 4.42 -10.60 -13.94
CA CYS A 81 5.77 -10.07 -13.93
C CYS A 81 6.69 -11.04 -13.18
N SER A 82 7.01 -12.19 -13.75
CA SER A 82 7.84 -13.19 -13.05
C SER A 82 9.27 -12.73 -12.77
N HIS A 83 9.80 -11.78 -13.55
CA HIS A 83 11.16 -11.28 -13.40
C HIS A 83 11.33 -10.39 -12.15
N CYS A 84 10.28 -9.71 -11.68
CA CYS A 84 10.35 -8.88 -10.47
C CYS A 84 10.34 -9.67 -9.15
N ALA A 85 10.30 -11.00 -9.20
CA ALA A 85 10.23 -11.84 -8.00
C ALA A 85 11.41 -11.56 -7.05
N LYS A 86 12.62 -11.42 -7.58
CA LYS A 86 13.81 -11.08 -6.79
C LYS A 86 13.65 -9.72 -6.11
N ASP A 87 13.14 -8.73 -6.82
CA ASP A 87 13.05 -7.35 -6.37
C ASP A 87 12.01 -7.20 -5.26
N LEU A 88 10.92 -7.97 -5.35
CA LEU A 88 9.93 -8.11 -4.28
C LEU A 88 10.52 -8.69 -2.98
N TRP A 89 11.44 -9.66 -3.06
CA TRP A 89 12.12 -10.19 -1.87
C TRP A 89 13.09 -9.16 -1.27
N LEU A 90 13.78 -8.38 -2.10
CA LEU A 90 14.64 -7.29 -1.63
C LEU A 90 13.80 -6.22 -0.94
N TYR A 91 12.64 -5.86 -1.51
CA TYR A 91 11.69 -4.95 -0.90
C TYR A 91 11.22 -5.45 0.49
N GLU A 92 10.78 -6.71 0.59
CA GLU A 92 10.38 -7.32 1.86
C GLU A 92 11.49 -7.27 2.91
N SER A 93 12.72 -7.62 2.50
CA SER A 93 13.89 -7.57 3.37
C SER A 93 14.17 -6.16 3.90
N LYS A 94 14.00 -5.12 3.07
CA LYS A 94 14.14 -3.71 3.48
C LYS A 94 13.09 -3.31 4.53
N ILE A 95 11.82 -3.69 4.31
CA ILE A 95 10.74 -3.38 5.27
C ILE A 95 10.96 -4.12 6.59
N HIS A 96 11.35 -5.40 6.53
CA HIS A 96 11.67 -6.19 7.71
C HIS A 96 12.86 -5.59 8.49
N GLN A 97 13.91 -5.15 7.80
CA GLN A 97 15.03 -4.47 8.44
C GLN A 97 14.59 -3.18 9.13
N ALA A 98 13.75 -2.36 8.48
CA ALA A 98 13.20 -1.14 9.06
C ALA A 98 12.37 -1.44 10.32
N GLN A 99 11.53 -2.48 10.28
CA GLN A 99 10.72 -2.90 11.42
C GLN A 99 11.57 -3.33 12.62
N ARG A 100 12.73 -3.96 12.39
CA ARG A 100 13.64 -4.38 13.46
C ARG A 100 14.47 -3.23 14.04
N GLN A 101 14.82 -2.25 13.21
CA GLN A 101 15.70 -1.14 13.60
C GLN A 101 14.94 0.03 14.24
N PHE A 102 13.68 0.23 13.86
CA PHE A 102 12.88 1.38 14.27
C PHE A 102 11.60 0.92 14.95
N THR A 103 11.19 1.60 16.02
CA THR A 103 9.97 1.26 16.76
C THR A 103 8.77 2.02 16.21
N GLY A 104 7.58 1.47 16.45
CA GLY A 104 6.33 2.07 15.99
C GLY A 104 6.08 1.81 14.51
N ASP A 105 5.32 2.68 13.87
CA ASP A 105 4.78 2.45 12.53
C ASP A 105 5.66 3.03 11.40
N ALA A 106 6.91 3.40 11.70
CA ALA A 106 7.80 4.08 10.73
C ALA A 106 8.01 3.27 9.45
N TRP A 107 8.22 1.95 9.59
CA TRP A 107 8.36 1.00 8.50
C TRP A 107 7.09 0.92 7.64
N LEU A 108 5.91 1.04 8.26
CA LEU A 108 4.63 0.98 7.58
C LEU A 108 4.30 2.28 6.85
N GLU A 109 4.68 3.43 7.43
CA GLU A 109 4.57 4.73 6.75
C GLU A 109 5.58 4.85 5.60
N TYR A 110 6.75 4.20 5.71
CA TYR A 110 7.68 4.06 4.59
C TYR A 110 7.11 3.17 3.48
N ASP A 111 6.62 1.96 3.79
CA ASP A 111 5.95 1.07 2.81
C ASP A 111 4.83 1.82 2.07
N LYS A 112 3.99 2.53 2.80
CA LYS A 112 2.91 3.33 2.23
C LYS A 112 3.43 4.42 1.29
N GLY A 113 4.45 5.17 1.71
CA GLY A 113 5.06 6.22 0.90
C GLY A 113 5.68 5.67 -0.38
N PHE A 114 6.44 4.59 -0.27
CA PHE A 114 7.07 3.90 -1.39
C PHE A 114 6.04 3.44 -2.42
N ARG A 115 4.99 2.73 -2.00
CA ARG A 115 3.95 2.25 -2.94
C ARG A 115 3.11 3.36 -3.57
N LEU A 116 2.89 4.47 -2.85
CA LEU A 116 2.27 5.67 -3.43
C LEU A 116 3.19 6.33 -4.47
N LYS A 117 4.50 6.32 -4.23
CA LYS A 117 5.51 6.82 -5.17
C LYS A 117 5.56 5.93 -6.43
N MET A 118 5.56 4.61 -6.27
CA MET A 118 5.47 3.67 -7.41
C MET A 118 4.19 3.88 -8.22
N GLN A 119 3.05 4.17 -7.57
CA GLN A 119 1.83 4.50 -8.32
C GLN A 119 2.00 5.77 -9.17
N ALA A 120 2.73 6.77 -8.67
CA ALA A 120 3.01 8.00 -9.40
C ALA A 120 4.10 7.82 -10.48
N HIS A 121 4.97 6.83 -10.30
CA HIS A 121 6.13 6.51 -11.15
C HIS A 121 6.13 5.00 -11.46
N PRO A 122 5.29 4.52 -12.39
CA PRO A 122 5.16 3.09 -12.68
C PRO A 122 6.40 2.43 -13.28
N ASP A 123 7.38 3.23 -13.71
CA ASP A 123 8.71 2.84 -14.16
C ASP A 123 9.66 2.47 -13.00
N MET A 124 9.30 2.81 -11.76
CA MET A 124 10.06 2.51 -10.56
C MET A 124 10.11 1.00 -10.28
N GLU A 125 11.30 0.48 -9.99
CA GLU A 125 11.49 -0.93 -9.64
C GLU A 125 11.27 -1.19 -8.15
N TRP A 126 10.88 -2.41 -7.78
CA TRP A 126 10.64 -2.78 -6.38
C TRP A 126 11.93 -2.79 -5.53
N ASP A 127 13.09 -2.98 -6.17
CA ASP A 127 14.40 -2.93 -5.52
C ASP A 127 15.05 -1.53 -5.54
N GLU A 128 14.40 -0.54 -6.14
CA GLU A 128 14.89 0.84 -6.11
C GLU A 128 14.91 1.36 -4.65
N GLU A 129 15.94 2.16 -4.33
CA GLU A 129 16.09 2.75 -2.99
C GLU A 129 15.48 4.15 -2.92
N ASP A 130 14.35 4.29 -2.22
CA ASP A 130 13.85 5.61 -1.81
C ASP A 130 14.59 6.11 -0.56
N VAL A 131 15.90 6.33 -0.66
CA VAL A 131 16.79 6.69 0.47
C VAL A 131 16.27 7.92 1.20
N ALA A 132 15.80 8.94 0.46
CA ALA A 132 15.27 10.16 1.04
C ALA A 132 13.97 9.91 1.83
N GLY A 133 13.03 9.15 1.26
CA GLY A 133 11.80 8.76 1.95
C GLY A 133 12.07 7.87 3.16
N TYR A 134 13.00 6.91 3.03
CA TYR A 134 13.46 6.05 4.11
C TYR A 134 14.03 6.86 5.25
N MET A 135 15.05 7.68 4.99
CA MET A 135 15.70 8.52 6.01
C MET A 135 14.70 9.46 6.68
N HIS A 136 13.83 10.12 5.90
CA HIS A 136 12.83 11.03 6.45
C HIS A 136 11.89 10.32 7.44
N LYS A 137 11.32 9.19 7.06
CA LYS A 137 10.38 8.44 7.90
C LYS A 137 11.06 7.84 9.14
N MET A 138 12.29 7.34 8.98
CA MET A 138 13.05 6.75 10.07
C MET A 138 13.57 7.80 11.07
N MET A 139 13.99 8.97 10.61
CA MET A 139 14.46 10.07 11.48
C MET A 139 13.32 10.65 12.34
N ILE A 140 12.13 10.86 11.78
CA ILE A 140 10.95 11.29 12.54
C ILE A 140 10.63 10.31 13.67
N ALA A 141 10.69 9.01 13.40
CA ALA A 141 10.45 7.98 14.40
C ALA A 141 11.51 7.95 15.51
N ARG A 142 12.77 8.28 15.17
CA ARG A 142 13.88 8.40 16.13
C ARG A 142 13.71 9.64 17.02
N GLU A 143 13.26 10.76 16.46
CA GLU A 143 13.02 12.00 17.22
C GLU A 143 11.86 11.87 18.20
N ALA A 144 10.80 11.13 17.85
CA ALA A 144 9.69 10.84 18.76
C ALA A 144 10.15 10.17 20.07
N LYS A 145 11.20 9.32 20.02
CA LYS A 145 11.84 8.76 21.23
C LYS A 145 12.64 9.80 22.02
N SER A 146 13.36 10.67 21.32
CA SER A 146 14.20 11.70 21.93
C SER A 146 13.38 12.69 22.77
N TRP A 147 12.16 13.01 22.32
CA TRP A 147 11.24 13.89 23.05
C TRP A 147 10.52 13.15 24.18
N ALA A 148 10.11 11.89 23.98
CA ALA A 148 9.52 11.06 25.04
C ALA A 148 10.50 10.78 26.20
N SER A 149 11.81 10.79 25.94
CA SER A 149 12.84 10.55 26.95
C SER A 149 13.25 11.81 27.74
N LYS A 150 12.87 13.02 27.31
CA LYS A 150 13.24 14.28 27.98
C LYS A 150 12.35 14.63 29.18
N ASP A 151 11.17 14.02 29.31
CA ASP A 151 10.27 14.21 30.45
C ASP A 151 10.58 13.28 31.65
N GLU A 152 11.60 12.41 31.54
CA GLU A 152 12.05 11.53 32.62
C GLU A 152 13.48 11.88 33.08
N GLN A 153 13.68 13.07 33.65
CA GLN A 153 14.83 13.31 34.53
C GLN A 153 14.37 13.59 35.98
N PRO A 154 14.81 12.78 36.97
CA PRO A 154 14.45 12.97 38.36
C PRO A 154 15.42 13.95 39.03
N PHE A 155 15.01 15.21 39.19
CA PHE A 155 15.62 16.08 40.20
C PHE A 155 14.55 16.61 41.18
N ARG A 156 14.68 16.14 42.42
CA ARG A 156 13.84 16.50 43.58
C ARG A 156 13.92 18.01 43.87
N ARG A 157 12.78 18.69 44.02
CA ARG A 157 12.37 19.29 45.31
C ARG A 157 11.00 19.99 45.29
N SER A 158 10.32 19.77 46.41
CA SER A 158 9.27 20.57 47.06
C SER A 158 7.91 20.78 46.38
N TYR A 159 6.95 20.00 46.88
CA TYR A 159 5.59 20.43 47.26
C TYR A 159 5.25 21.91 47.06
N GLN A 160 4.28 22.19 46.19
CA GLN A 160 3.20 23.15 46.47
C GLN A 160 1.95 22.88 45.60
N LYS A 161 1.04 22.10 46.18
CA LYS A 161 -0.41 22.33 46.28
C LYS A 161 -1.01 23.38 45.33
N GLY A 162 -1.84 22.94 44.37
CA GLY A 162 -2.94 23.78 43.87
C GLY A 162 -3.42 23.56 42.44
N ARG A 163 -4.69 23.15 42.33
CA ARG A 163 -5.67 23.39 41.25
C ARG A 163 -5.63 22.52 39.99
N ASN A 164 -6.70 21.72 39.89
CA ASN A 164 -7.46 21.31 38.72
C ASN A 164 -7.09 21.99 37.40
N GLU A 165 -6.61 21.21 36.44
CA GLU A 165 -7.04 21.38 35.05
C GLU A 165 -6.97 20.05 34.29
N LYS A 166 -8.07 19.72 33.61
CA LYS A 166 -8.26 18.47 32.86
C LYS A 166 -7.38 18.49 31.61
N VAL A 167 -6.19 17.88 31.67
CA VAL A 167 -5.45 17.56 30.46
C VAL A 167 -5.92 16.19 29.96
N LYS A 168 -6.84 16.20 28.99
CA LYS A 168 -7.15 15.01 28.19
C LYS A 168 -5.97 14.74 27.25
N PRO A 169 -5.46 13.51 27.13
CA PRO A 169 -4.49 13.19 26.08
C PRO A 169 -5.16 13.36 24.71
N PHE A 170 -4.59 14.24 23.89
CA PHE A 170 -4.98 14.47 22.50
C PHE A 170 -4.39 13.35 21.64
N TYR A 171 -5.12 12.24 21.50
CA TYR A 171 -5.03 11.40 20.32
C TYR A 171 -6.38 11.44 19.61
N LYS A 172 -6.49 12.35 18.63
CA LYS A 172 -7.60 12.30 17.67
C LYS A 172 -7.42 11.03 16.85
N ARG A 173 -8.25 10.02 17.14
CA ARG A 173 -8.67 8.98 16.20
C ARG A 173 -9.22 9.68 14.95
N GLN A 174 -8.41 9.83 13.90
CA GLN A 174 -8.93 10.22 12.59
C GLN A 174 -9.74 9.04 12.06
N GLN A 175 -11.06 9.13 12.22
CA GLN A 175 -11.99 8.38 11.39
C GLN A 175 -11.76 8.82 9.96
N TYR A 176 -11.23 7.93 9.12
CA TYR A 176 -11.21 8.16 7.70
C TYR A 176 -12.66 8.23 7.20
N THR A 177 -13.04 9.41 6.75
CA THR A 177 -14.22 9.59 5.92
C THR A 177 -14.03 8.79 4.63
N GLN A 178 -15.09 8.08 4.27
CA GLN A 178 -15.25 7.34 3.02
C GLN A 178 -14.74 8.17 1.84
N TRP A 179 -13.65 7.72 1.21
CA TRP A 179 -13.08 8.35 0.03
C TRP A 179 -14.10 8.24 -1.11
N LYS A 180 -14.69 9.37 -1.50
CA LYS A 180 -15.49 9.48 -2.72
C LYS A 180 -14.55 9.92 -3.83
N GLY A 181 -14.36 9.05 -4.83
CA GLY A 181 -13.48 9.32 -5.97
C GLY A 181 -13.81 10.64 -6.68
N PRO A 182 -12.87 11.19 -7.48
CA PRO A 182 -13.09 12.43 -8.20
C PRO A 182 -14.24 12.30 -9.20
N LYS A 183 -15.10 13.31 -9.24
CA LYS A 183 -16.24 13.41 -10.17
C LYS A 183 -15.73 13.55 -11.61
N ALA A 184 -16.44 12.91 -12.54
CA ALA A 184 -16.19 13.02 -13.97
C ALA A 184 -16.12 14.50 -14.42
N GLY A 185 -15.03 14.86 -15.11
CA GLY A 185 -14.89 16.19 -15.74
C GLY A 185 -13.54 16.87 -15.55
N THR A 186 -12.68 16.44 -14.62
CA THR A 186 -11.30 16.97 -14.55
C THR A 186 -10.41 16.21 -15.49
N ALA A 187 -10.04 16.86 -16.60
CA ALA A 187 -9.09 16.36 -17.58
C ALA A 187 -7.82 15.90 -16.86
N THR A 188 -7.64 14.59 -16.74
CA THR A 188 -6.40 14.01 -16.25
C THR A 188 -5.29 14.43 -17.22
N THR A 189 -4.21 14.99 -16.68
CA THR A 189 -2.97 15.28 -17.42
C THR A 189 -2.24 14.01 -17.86
N ALA A 190 -2.70 12.84 -17.40
CA ALA A 190 -2.15 11.54 -17.76
C ALA A 190 -2.58 11.08 -19.16
N VAL A 191 -1.59 10.61 -19.92
CA VAL A 191 -1.71 10.08 -21.29
C VAL A 191 -2.01 8.58 -21.26
N CYS A 192 -2.77 8.07 -22.22
CA CYS A 192 -3.13 6.67 -22.33
C CYS A 192 -1.98 5.84 -22.97
N PHE A 193 -1.20 5.10 -22.17
CA PHE A 193 -0.13 4.26 -22.73
C PHE A 193 -0.62 3.08 -23.58
N LYS A 194 -1.87 2.63 -23.40
CA LYS A 194 -2.47 1.65 -24.33
C LYS A 194 -2.73 2.27 -25.70
N TYR A 195 -3.00 3.57 -25.76
CA TYR A 195 -3.14 4.28 -27.02
C TYR A 195 -1.79 4.44 -27.72
N ASP A 196 -0.71 4.70 -26.97
CA ASP A 196 0.65 4.74 -27.52
C ASP A 196 1.05 3.44 -28.23
N LYS A 197 0.51 2.31 -27.77
CA LYS A 197 0.75 0.96 -28.31
C LYS A 197 -0.32 0.49 -29.31
N ASP A 198 -1.28 1.33 -29.67
CA ASP A 198 -2.44 0.99 -30.51
C ASP A 198 -3.32 -0.15 -29.96
N GLU A 199 -3.31 -0.32 -28.63
CA GLU A 199 -4.07 -1.34 -27.88
C GLU A 199 -5.27 -0.74 -27.12
N CYS A 200 -5.57 0.54 -27.30
CA CYS A 200 -6.67 1.22 -26.62
C CYS A 200 -8.00 0.94 -27.33
N THR A 201 -8.87 0.14 -26.72
CA THR A 201 -10.20 -0.18 -27.26
C THR A 201 -11.29 0.81 -26.87
N TRP A 202 -10.98 1.79 -26.02
CA TRP A 202 -11.98 2.73 -25.46
C TRP A 202 -12.20 3.99 -26.31
N GLY A 203 -11.35 4.28 -27.31
CA GLY A 203 -11.50 5.44 -28.19
C GLY A 203 -11.75 6.75 -27.44
N ALA A 204 -12.64 7.60 -27.96
CA ALA A 204 -12.99 8.89 -27.35
C ALA A 204 -13.64 8.78 -25.95
N ALA A 205 -14.04 7.58 -25.52
CA ALA A 205 -14.55 7.31 -24.16
C ALA A 205 -13.43 6.95 -23.17
N CYS A 206 -12.16 6.95 -23.60
CA CYS A 206 -11.02 6.71 -22.73
C CYS A 206 -10.94 7.80 -21.66
N LYS A 207 -10.76 7.37 -20.40
CA LYS A 207 -10.58 8.27 -19.25
C LYS A 207 -9.29 9.09 -19.34
N PHE A 208 -8.30 8.61 -20.08
CA PHE A 208 -6.99 9.22 -20.27
C PHE A 208 -6.90 9.92 -21.63
N ARG A 209 -5.99 10.90 -21.77
CA ARG A 209 -5.82 11.57 -23.07
C ARG A 209 -5.20 10.60 -24.09
N LEU A 210 -5.84 10.48 -25.25
CA LEU A 210 -5.33 9.71 -26.38
C LEU A 210 -4.36 10.58 -27.19
N MET A 211 -3.13 10.70 -26.70
CA MET A 211 -2.10 11.52 -27.32
C MET A 211 -0.80 10.74 -27.30
N CYS A 212 0.08 10.94 -28.27
CA CYS A 212 1.41 10.35 -28.26
C CYS A 212 2.21 10.88 -27.07
N SER A 213 2.75 10.00 -26.22
CA SER A 213 3.64 10.42 -25.12
C SER A 213 4.94 11.07 -25.59
N THR A 214 5.38 10.80 -26.82
CA THR A 214 6.64 11.31 -27.38
C THR A 214 6.47 12.63 -28.16
N CYS A 215 5.46 12.73 -29.03
CA CYS A 215 5.26 13.91 -29.88
C CYS A 215 4.06 14.78 -29.50
N GLY A 216 3.20 14.32 -28.58
CA GLY A 216 2.00 15.05 -28.15
C GLY A 216 0.89 15.13 -29.20
N GLY A 217 1.01 14.46 -30.34
CA GLY A 217 -0.01 14.43 -31.40
C GLY A 217 -1.09 13.37 -31.19
N ASP A 218 -2.22 13.48 -31.90
CA ASP A 218 -3.35 12.54 -31.86
C ASP A 218 -3.09 11.26 -32.71
N ILE A 219 -1.86 10.74 -32.64
CA ILE A 219 -1.44 9.50 -33.30
C ILE A 219 -0.73 8.59 -32.27
N PRO A 220 -0.85 7.26 -32.35
CA PRO A 220 -0.08 6.33 -31.52
C PRO A 220 1.44 6.49 -31.72
N GLN A 221 2.24 6.24 -30.68
CA GLN A 221 3.70 6.34 -30.72
C GLN A 221 4.32 5.43 -31.79
N GLN A 222 3.75 4.24 -32.01
CA GLN A 222 4.19 3.31 -33.06
C GLN A 222 4.11 3.93 -34.47
N ASN A 223 3.15 4.83 -34.68
CA ASN A 223 2.95 5.53 -35.96
C ASN A 223 3.71 6.87 -36.02
N ALA A 224 4.16 7.39 -34.88
CA ALA A 224 4.97 8.61 -34.81
C ALA A 224 6.44 8.37 -35.20
N ASN A 225 6.96 7.15 -35.05
CA ASN A 225 8.34 6.77 -35.38
C ASN A 225 8.53 6.31 -36.85
N GLY A 226 7.49 6.39 -37.69
CA GLY A 226 7.48 5.88 -39.07
C GLY A 226 7.62 6.93 -40.18
N GLY A 227 8.02 8.17 -39.86
CA GLY A 227 8.25 9.23 -40.85
C GLY A 227 9.74 9.49 -41.07
N GLU A 228 10.29 8.94 -42.16
CA GLU A 228 11.41 9.56 -42.89
C GLU A 228 10.96 10.88 -43.54
#